data_AF-A0A2D5XA52-F1
#
_entry.id   AF-A0A2D5XA52-F1
#
_cell.length_a   1.000
_cell.length_b   1.000
_cell.length_c   1.000
_cell.angle_alpha   90.00
_cell.angle_beta   90.00
_cell.angle_gamma   90.00
#
_symmetry.space_group_name_H-M   'P 1'
#
loop_
_entity.id
_entity.type
_entity.pdbx_description
1 polymer ?
#
loop_
_entity_poly.entity_id
_entity_poly.type
_entity_poly.pdbx_seq_one_letter_code
_entity_poly.pdbx_strand_id
1 'polypeptide(L)' 'MELILDSAMIEEVEDISKWGVLDGVTTNPSL' A
#
# COMPACT_ATOMS: atom_id res chain seq x y z
N MET A 1 8.53 -8.56 10.58
CA MET A 1 8.32 -7.11 10.52
C MET A 1 7.32 -6.90 9.41
N GLU A 2 6.21 -6.24 9.68
CA GLU A 2 5.13 -6.07 8.70
C GLU A 2 5.27 -4.71 8.01
N LEU A 3 5.18 -4.66 6.68
CA LEU A 3 5.20 -3.44 5.88
C LEU A 3 3.77 -3.11 5.43
N ILE A 4 3.27 -1.96 5.88
CA ILE A 4 1.95 -1.45 5.56
C ILE A 4 2.10 -0.15 4.77
N LEU A 5 1.43 -0.08 3.62
CA LEU A 5 1.39 1.11 2.76
C LEU A 5 0.22 2.01 3.18
N ASP A 6 0.46 3.31 3.36
CA ASP A 6 -0.60 4.29 3.63
C ASP A 6 -0.89 5.11 2.37
N SER A 7 -1.77 4.58 1.51
CA SER A 7 -2.12 5.22 0.23
C SER A 7 -3.50 4.76 -0.25
N ALA A 8 -4.20 5.66 -0.94
CA ALA A 8 -5.42 5.34 -1.69
C ALA A 8 -5.20 5.31 -3.21
N MET A 9 -3.96 5.50 -3.68
CA MET A 9 -3.63 5.49 -5.10
C MET A 9 -3.39 4.06 -5.59
N ILE A 10 -4.24 3.58 -6.50
CA ILE A 10 -4.18 2.20 -7.02
C ILE A 10 -2.83 1.90 -7.67
N GLU A 11 -2.28 2.84 -8.45
CA GLU A 11 -0.99 2.68 -9.14
C GLU A 11 0.16 2.41 -8.14
N GLU A 12 0.16 3.11 -7.01
CA GLU A 12 1.17 2.94 -5.96
C GLU A 12 1.03 1.58 -5.26
N VAL A 13 -0.21 1.18 -4.96
CA VAL A 13 -0.50 -0.13 -4.36
C VAL A 13 -0.06 -1.26 -5.30
N GLU A 14 -0.35 -1.16 -6.60
CA GLU A 14 0.06 -2.16 -7.59
C GLU A 14 1.59 -2.26 -7.70
N ASP A 15 2.30 -1.14 -7.72
CA ASP A 15 3.76 -1.13 -7.86
C ASP A 15 4.47 -1.71 -6.64
N ILE A 16 4.04 -1.36 -5.42
CA ILE A 16 4.62 -1.92 -4.18
C ILE A 16 4.21 -3.39 -4.00
N SER A 17 3.00 -3.78 -4.42
CA SER A 17 2.57 -5.19 -4.38
C SER A 17 3.48 -6.10 -5.21
N LYS A 18 4.03 -5.61 -6.34
CA LYS A 18 4.95 -6.38 -7.20
C LYS A 18 6.28 -6.71 -6.50
N TRP A 19 6.65 -6.00 -5.43
CA TRP A 19 7.89 -6.25 -4.70
C TRP A 19 7.80 -7.45 -3.77
N GLY A 20 6.58 -7.94 -3.48
CA GLY A 20 6.37 -9.15 -2.67
C GLY A 20 6.63 -8.98 -1.18
N VAL A 21 6.63 -7.74 -0.68
CA VAL A 21 6.89 -7.40 0.73
C VAL A 21 5.72 -6.65 1.39
N LEU A 22 4.61 -6.43 0.68
CA LEU A 22 3.47 -5.67 1.17
C LEU A 22 2.51 -6.57 1.97
N ASP A 23 2.35 -6.28 3.26
CA ASP A 23 1.46 -7.05 4.15
C ASP A 23 0.04 -6.47 4.22
N GLY A 24 -0.13 -5.18 3.89
CA GLY A 24 -1.44 -4.53 3.88
C GLY A 24 -1.42 -3.07 3.46
N VAL A 25 -2.61 -2.47 3.35
CA VAL A 25 -2.79 -1.06 2.99
C VAL A 25 -3.71 -0.39 4.00
N THR A 26 -3.35 0.80 4.45
CA THR A 26 -4.22 1.72 5.18
C THR A 26 -4.59 2.91 4.32
N THR A 27 -5.75 3.48 4.59
CA THR A 27 -6.31 4.63 3.87
C THR A 27 -7.06 5.50 4.88
N ASN A 28 -7.26 6.76 4.53
CA ASN A 28 -8.14 7.67 5.24
C ASN A 28 -8.93 8.54 4.23
N PRO A 29 -9.99 9.24 4.66
CA PRO A 29 -10.83 10.03 3.75
C PRO A 29 -10.14 11.19 3.01
N SER A 30 -8.91 11.56 3.39
CA SER A 30 -8.13 12.62 2.75
C SER A 30 -7.08 12.12 1.77
N LEU A 31 -6.77 10.82 1.80
CA LEU A 31 -5.89 10.15 0.85
C LEU A 31 -6.65 9.75 -0.42
#